data_AF-A0A968FS35-F1
#
_entry.id   AF-A0A968FS35-F1
#
_cell.length_a   1.000
_cell.length_b   1.000
_cell.length_c   1.000
_cell.angle_alpha   90.00
_cell.angle_beta   90.00
_cell.angle_gamma   90.00
#
_symmetry.space_group_name_H-M   'P 1'
#
loop_
_entity.id
_entity.type
_entity.pdbx_description
1 polymer ?
#
loop_
_entity_poly.entity_id
_entity_poly.type
_entity_poly.pdbx_seq_one_letter_code
_entity_poly.pdbx_strand_id
1 'polypeptide(L)'
;GKWLNWDEANAYVKACNEQKYLGYEDWRLPTKSEVRALLKDEKLYREIFLKLPPKPNRRVSNYQSGGETSIWTCETRFDSYAWKCYFPGSREICVDQTVSTTGSTARLVRDA
;
A
#
# COMPACT_ATOMS: atom_id res chain seq x y z
N GLY A 1 -5.61 20.74 -5.54
CA GLY A 1 -6.94 20.76 -6.19
C GLY A 1 -7.80 21.77 -5.49
N LYS A 2 -8.63 22.51 -6.24
CA LYS A 2 -9.64 23.40 -5.65
C LYS A 2 -10.86 22.55 -5.27
N TRP A 3 -11.30 22.67 -4.02
CA TRP A 3 -12.55 22.04 -3.58
C TRP A 3 -13.71 22.86 -4.10
N LEU A 4 -14.69 22.20 -4.71
CA LEU A 4 -15.91 22.82 -5.21
C LEU A 4 -17.07 22.36 -4.31
N ASN A 5 -17.94 23.29 -3.94
CA ASN A 5 -19.21 22.94 -3.33
C ASN A 5 -20.21 22.43 -4.41
N TRP A 6 -21.39 21.95 -3.98
CA TRP A 6 -22.37 21.36 -4.89
C TRP A 6 -22.90 22.37 -5.93
N ASP A 7 -23.15 23.61 -5.52
CA ASP A 7 -23.62 24.67 -6.41
C ASP A 7 -22.54 25.05 -7.44
N GLU A 8 -21.28 25.18 -6.99
CA GLU A 8 -20.13 25.44 -7.85
C GLU A 8 -19.90 24.31 -8.86
N ALA A 9 -20.10 23.05 -8.46
CA ALA A 9 -19.97 21.90 -9.35
C ALA A 9 -21.04 21.93 -10.46
N ASN A 10 -22.29 22.27 -10.13
CA ASN A 10 -23.35 22.44 -11.13
C ASN A 10 -23.09 23.63 -12.05
N ALA A 11 -22.62 24.76 -11.49
CA ALA A 11 -22.25 25.93 -12.28
C ALA A 11 -21.11 25.60 -13.26
N TYR A 12 -20.13 24.80 -12.82
CA TYR A 12 -19.03 24.34 -13.67
C TYR A 12 -19.51 23.47 -14.84
N VAL A 13 -20.41 22.52 -14.59
CA VAL A 13 -21.01 21.69 -15.65
C VAL A 13 -21.74 22.56 -16.68
N LYS A 14 -22.51 23.54 -16.22
CA LYS A 14 -23.21 24.47 -17.10
C LYS A 14 -22.24 25.28 -17.97
N ALA A 15 -21.17 25.80 -17.37
CA ALA A 15 -20.13 26.53 -18.11
C ALA A 15 -19.43 25.63 -19.15
N CYS A 16 -19.16 24.36 -18.83
CA CYS A 16 -18.59 23.41 -19.79
C CYS A 16 -19.52 23.15 -20.98
N ASN A 17 -20.82 23.05 -20.74
CA ASN A 17 -21.81 22.84 -21.80
C ASN A 17 -21.95 24.08 -22.69
N GLU A 18 -22.01 25.28 -22.10
CA GLU A 18 -22.07 26.54 -22.84
C GLU A 18 -20.82 26.76 -23.71
N GLN A 19 -19.65 26.35 -23.22
CA GLN A 19 -18.38 26.49 -23.94
C GLN A 19 -18.13 25.38 -24.96
N LYS A 20 -19.03 24.38 -25.09
CA LYS A 20 -18.80 23.16 -25.87
C LYS A 20 -17.44 22.55 -25.55
N TYR A 21 -17.16 22.38 -24.26
CA TYR A 21 -15.85 21.93 -23.81
C TYR A 21 -15.50 20.58 -24.45
N LEU A 22 -14.33 20.51 -25.08
CA LEU A 22 -13.88 19.37 -25.90
C LEU A 22 -14.84 18.98 -27.04
N GLY A 23 -15.69 19.89 -27.51
CA GLY A 23 -16.65 19.68 -28.59
C GLY A 23 -18.01 19.11 -28.17
N TYR A 24 -18.23 18.92 -26.86
CA TYR A 24 -19.44 18.33 -26.31
C TYR A 24 -20.20 19.32 -25.41
N GLU A 25 -21.53 19.24 -25.42
CA GLU A 25 -22.44 20.15 -24.70
C GLU A 25 -23.39 19.43 -23.72
N ASP A 26 -23.18 18.13 -23.53
CA ASP A 26 -24.04 17.22 -22.75
C ASP A 26 -23.35 16.70 -21.47
N TRP A 27 -22.39 17.47 -20.93
CA TRP A 27 -21.74 17.15 -19.67
C TRP A 27 -22.76 17.16 -18.52
N ARG A 28 -22.66 16.15 -17.64
CA ARG A 28 -23.46 16.03 -16.42
C ARG A 28 -22.62 15.50 -15.26
N LEU A 29 -23.11 15.70 -14.03
CA LEU A 29 -22.52 15.04 -12.87
C LEU A 29 -22.83 13.52 -12.88
N PRO A 30 -21.91 12.69 -12.39
CA PRO A 30 -22.10 11.24 -12.31
C PRO A 30 -23.12 10.87 -11.23
N THR A 31 -23.85 9.78 -11.46
CA THR A 31 -24.79 9.20 -10.48
C THR A 31 -24.07 8.37 -9.42
N LYS A 32 -24.73 8.13 -8.27
CA LYS A 32 -24.18 7.30 -7.19
C LYS A 32 -23.77 5.90 -7.65
N SER A 33 -24.54 5.30 -8.56
CA SER A 33 -24.25 3.96 -9.09
C SER A 33 -23.01 3.95 -9.99
N GLU A 34 -22.85 4.97 -10.83
CA GLU A 34 -21.66 5.13 -11.69
C GLU A 34 -20.39 5.34 -10.88
N VAL A 35 -20.45 6.18 -9.85
CA VAL A 35 -19.30 6.36 -8.93
C VAL A 35 -18.94 5.05 -8.24
N ARG A 36 -19.92 4.28 -7.75
CA ARG A 36 -19.66 2.97 -7.15
C ARG A 36 -19.06 1.97 -8.14
N ALA A 37 -19.51 1.97 -9.39
CA ALA A 37 -18.94 1.10 -10.42
C ALA A 37 -17.48 1.47 -10.71
N LEU A 38 -17.17 2.77 -10.81
CA LEU A 38 -15.79 3.27 -11.00
C LEU A 38 -14.88 2.92 -9.82
N LEU A 39 -15.39 2.99 -8.60
CA LEU A 39 -14.65 2.68 -7.37
C LEU A 39 -14.58 1.19 -7.04
N LYS A 40 -15.35 0.34 -7.73
CA LYS A 40 -15.39 -1.11 -7.47
C LYS A 40 -14.06 -1.78 -7.76
N ASP A 41 -13.33 -1.29 -8.76
CA ASP A 41 -12.01 -1.79 -9.12
C ASP A 41 -10.92 -0.81 -8.60
N GLU A 42 -10.32 -1.17 -7.46
CA GLU A 42 -9.25 -0.39 -6.82
C GLU A 42 -8.05 -0.17 -7.76
N LYS A 43 -7.78 -1.12 -8.66
CA LYS A 43 -6.67 -1.06 -9.60
C LYS A 43 -6.97 -0.03 -10.69
N LEU A 44 -8.17 -0.09 -11.27
CA LEU A 44 -8.63 0.86 -12.29
C LEU A 44 -8.68 2.30 -11.74
N TYR A 45 -9.19 2.48 -10.52
CA TYR A 45 -9.26 3.78 -9.87
C TYR A 45 -7.86 4.38 -9.63
N ARG A 46 -6.90 3.57 -9.17
CA ARG A 46 -5.52 4.01 -8.97
C ARG A 46 -4.83 4.46 -10.25
N GLU A 47 -5.04 3.72 -11.33
CA GLU A 47 -4.37 3.97 -12.60
C GLU A 47 -4.95 5.22 -13.29
N ILE A 48 -6.27 5.29 -13.43
CA ILE A 48 -6.94 6.38 -14.18
C ILE A 48 -6.96 7.68 -13.38
N PHE A 49 -7.37 7.64 -12.11
CA PHE A 49 -7.63 8.87 -11.33
C PHE A 49 -6.42 9.35 -10.54
N LEU A 50 -5.68 8.44 -9.91
CA LEU A 50 -4.55 8.82 -9.08
C LEU A 50 -3.24 8.94 -9.87
N LYS A 51 -3.22 8.47 -11.15
CA LYS A 51 -2.00 8.37 -11.99
C LYS A 51 -0.82 7.75 -11.22
N LEU A 52 -1.12 6.90 -10.23
CA LEU A 52 -0.09 6.29 -9.43
C LEU A 52 0.53 5.17 -10.26
N PRO A 53 1.86 5.00 -10.20
CA PRO A 53 2.47 3.84 -10.82
C PRO A 53 1.79 2.59 -10.27
N PRO A 54 1.45 1.61 -11.14
CA PRO A 54 0.88 0.36 -10.67
C PRO A 54 1.81 -0.17 -9.59
N LYS A 55 1.26 -0.53 -8.42
CA LYS A 55 2.06 -1.14 -7.35
C LYS A 55 2.86 -2.26 -8.01
N PRO A 56 4.21 -2.20 -7.99
CA PRO A 56 4.99 -3.23 -8.64
C PRO A 56 4.54 -4.56 -8.06
N ASN A 57 4.29 -5.53 -8.93
CA ASN A 57 4.18 -6.91 -8.49
C ASN A 57 5.36 -7.15 -7.55
N ARG A 58 5.09 -7.50 -6.29
CA ARG A 58 6.13 -7.90 -5.34
C ARG A 58 6.74 -9.18 -5.87
N ARG A 59 7.65 -9.05 -6.83
CA ARG A 59 8.57 -10.08 -7.26
C ARG A 59 9.76 -9.99 -6.32
N VAL A 60 10.20 -11.14 -5.85
CA VAL A 60 11.37 -11.30 -4.97
C VAL A 60 12.60 -10.56 -5.52
N SER A 61 12.66 -10.34 -6.85
CA SER A 61 13.73 -9.60 -7.53
C SER A 61 13.75 -8.08 -7.31
N ASN A 62 12.65 -7.45 -6.88
CA ASN A 62 12.58 -6.00 -6.65
C ASN A 62 12.61 -5.65 -5.15
N TYR A 63 13.11 -6.59 -4.34
CA TYR A 63 13.34 -6.36 -2.92
C TYR A 63 14.47 -5.33 -2.76
N GLN A 64 14.10 -4.06 -2.55
CA GLN A 64 15.04 -3.08 -2.02
C GLN A 64 15.39 -3.53 -0.60
N SER A 65 16.68 -3.74 -0.34
CA SER A 65 17.22 -4.14 0.97
C SER A 65 16.55 -3.37 2.11
N GLY A 66 15.64 -4.04 2.82
CA GLY A 66 14.91 -3.45 3.95
C GLY A 66 13.60 -4.12 4.38
N GLY A 67 13.30 -5.36 3.95
CA GLY A 67 11.99 -5.98 4.14
C GLY A 67 11.94 -7.27 4.98
N GLU A 68 13.06 -7.67 5.60
CA GLU A 68 13.18 -8.89 6.37
C GLU A 68 13.47 -8.45 7.79
N THR A 69 12.40 -8.15 8.52
CA THR A 69 12.50 -7.95 9.96
C THR A 69 12.73 -9.31 10.58
N SER A 70 13.86 -9.43 11.27
CA SER A 70 14.26 -10.64 11.93
C SER A 70 14.06 -10.49 13.44
N ILE A 71 13.35 -11.44 14.04
CA ILE A 71 13.01 -11.42 15.46
C ILE A 71 13.75 -12.56 16.16
N TRP A 72 14.32 -12.27 17.32
CA TRP A 72 14.90 -13.27 18.21
C TRP A 72 13.82 -14.03 18.96
N THR A 73 13.94 -15.35 19.04
CA THR A 73 13.13 -16.18 19.93
C THR A 73 13.91 -16.52 21.21
N CYS A 74 13.19 -16.91 22.26
CA CYS A 74 13.78 -17.30 23.55
C CYS A 74 14.40 -18.71 23.54
N GLU A 75 14.27 -19.46 22.45
CA GLU A 75 14.79 -20.82 22.35
C GLU A 75 16.30 -20.80 22.09
N THR A 76 17.04 -21.55 22.90
CA THR A 76 18.48 -21.75 22.74
C THR A 76 18.79 -23.19 22.39
N ARG A 77 19.89 -23.40 21.67
CA ARG A 77 20.43 -24.72 21.37
C ARG A 77 21.88 -24.78 21.80
N PHE A 78 22.24 -25.82 22.58
CA PHE A 78 23.60 -26.02 23.11
C PHE A 78 24.18 -24.79 23.84
N ASP A 79 23.33 -24.00 24.50
CA ASP A 79 23.63 -22.79 25.28
C ASP A 79 24.40 -21.65 24.58
N SER A 80 24.81 -21.85 23.32
CA SER A 80 25.64 -20.94 22.51
C SER A 80 24.93 -20.44 21.26
N TYR A 81 23.86 -21.12 20.84
CA TYR A 81 23.06 -20.76 19.68
C TYR A 81 21.67 -20.29 20.09
N ALA A 82 21.16 -19.30 19.38
CA ALA A 82 19.80 -18.78 19.54
C ALA A 82 19.08 -18.78 18.19
N TRP A 83 17.76 -18.86 18.25
CA TRP A 83 16.91 -18.95 17.07
C TRP A 83 16.40 -17.58 16.62
N LYS A 84 16.36 -17.41 15.29
CA LYS A 84 15.99 -16.17 14.64
C LYS A 84 14.99 -16.45 13.52
N CYS A 85 13.85 -15.76 13.57
CA CYS A 85 12.77 -15.91 12.61
C CYS A 85 12.69 -14.68 11.69
N TYR A 86 12.66 -14.92 10.38
CA TYR A 86 12.57 -13.87 9.36
C TYR A 86 11.14 -13.75 8.84
N PHE A 87 10.56 -12.56 8.91
CA PHE A 87 9.25 -12.24 8.33
C PHE A 87 9.43 -11.43 7.03
N PRO A 88 8.64 -11.66 5.96
CA PRO A 88 7.47 -12.55 5.84
C PRO A 88 7.76 -14.00 5.46
N GLY A 89 9.03 -14.39 5.32
CA GLY A 89 9.40 -15.73 4.83
C GLY A 89 9.19 -16.89 5.81
N SER A 90 8.87 -16.61 7.08
CA SER A 90 8.82 -17.57 8.19
C SER A 90 10.02 -18.52 8.23
N ARG A 91 11.19 -18.03 7.79
CA ARG A 91 12.42 -18.80 7.80
C ARG A 91 13.05 -18.73 9.17
N GLU A 92 13.36 -19.88 9.73
CA GLU A 92 14.01 -20.00 11.03
C GLU A 92 15.46 -20.42 10.82
N ILE A 93 16.38 -19.67 11.42
CA ILE A 93 17.80 -20.02 11.42
C ILE A 93 18.31 -20.07 12.86
N CYS A 94 19.23 -20.99 13.10
CA CYS A 94 19.95 -21.10 14.36
C CYS A 94 21.33 -20.46 14.17
N VAL A 95 21.64 -19.43 14.95
CA VAL A 95 22.87 -18.64 14.83
C VAL A 95 23.55 -18.47 16.19
N ASP A 96 24.87 -18.33 16.18
CA ASP A 96 25.65 -18.07 17.39
C ASP A 96 25.24 -16.72 18.00
N GLN A 97 25.07 -16.68 19.31
CA GLN A 97 24.63 -15.48 20.04
C GLN A 97 25.58 -14.29 19.88
N THR A 98 26.87 -14.54 19.59
CA THR A 98 27.91 -13.51 19.49
C THR A 98 28.06 -12.92 18.08
N VAL A 99 27.53 -13.60 17.05
CA VAL A 99 27.68 -13.21 15.65
C VAL A 99 26.37 -12.66 15.11
N SER A 100 26.14 -11.35 15.31
CA SER A 100 25.00 -10.65 14.71
C SER A 100 25.46 -9.77 13.54
N THR A 101 25.61 -10.35 12.36
CA THR A 101 25.93 -9.59 11.12
C THR A 101 24.74 -8.82 10.55
N THR A 102 23.53 -9.00 11.09
CA THR A 102 22.29 -8.36 10.61
C THR A 102 21.52 -7.73 11.78
N GLY A 103 21.13 -6.46 11.67
CA GLY A 103 20.33 -5.77 12.68
C GLY A 103 19.03 -6.52 12.97
N SER A 104 18.82 -6.89 14.23
CA SER A 104 17.74 -7.78 14.65
C SER A 104 16.89 -7.11 15.71
N THR A 105 15.57 -7.28 15.66
CA THR A 105 14.65 -6.64 16.59
C THR A 105 14.19 -7.63 17.65
N ALA A 106 14.24 -7.25 18.92
CA ALA A 106 13.61 -8.02 20.00
C ALA A 106 12.19 -7.50 20.26
N ARG A 107 11.25 -8.41 20.57
CA ARG A 107 9.91 -8.05 21.04
C ARG A 107 9.63 -8.81 22.33
N LEU A 108 9.11 -8.10 23.33
CA LEU A 108 8.77 -8.66 24.64
C LEU A 108 7.27 -8.94 24.68
N VAL A 109 6.88 -10.06 25.29
CA VAL A 109 5.49 -10.44 25.57
C VAL A 109 5.37 -10.68 27.08
N ARG A 110 4.21 -10.37 27.65
CA ARG A 110 3.88 -10.70 29.05
C ARG A 110 2.57 -11.49 29.08
N ASP A 111 2.48 -12.45 29.99
CA ASP A 111 1.22 -13.10 30.30
C ASP A 111 0.36 -12.18 31.19
N ALA A 112 -0.96 -12.29 31.04
CA ALA A 112 -1.95 -11.49 31.76
C ALA A 112 -2.15 -11.99 33.20
#